data_AF-F0Q143-F1
#
_entry.id   AF-F0Q143-F1
#
_cell.length_a   1.000
_cell.length_b   1.000
_cell.length_c   1.000
_cell.angle_alpha   90.00
_cell.angle_beta   90.00
_cell.angle_gamma   90.00
#
_symmetry.space_group_name_H-M   'P 1'
#
loop_
_entity.id
_entity.type
_entity.pdbx_description
1 polymer ?
#
loop_
_entity_poly.entity_id
_entity_poly.type
_entity_poly.pdbx_seq_one_letter_code
_entity_poly.pdbx_strand_id
1 'polypeptide(L)'
;MKNSVTARALRHAGTYGLAALVTGLLLTPLSYLAIGMLGEFSAAFALLFVPPLIACEGFLLHQLLSRAPDGGLSKAKAAAAMASWAYVAFFAVVISGARLQVGWARLGGWCMLWLVCSALAYPMLALWCRNASLVRRTAGWRHAPWVFLCVFSMAAGMCLHYLVTPQRFP
;
A
#
# COMPACT_ATOMS: atom_id res chain seq x y z
N MET A 1 31.82 -11.33 13.64
CA MET A 1 31.60 -10.78 12.28
C MET A 1 30.32 -11.26 11.58
N LYS A 2 29.74 -12.45 11.86
CA LYS A 2 28.48 -12.90 11.21
C LYS A 2 27.24 -12.04 11.56
N ASN A 3 27.14 -11.54 12.79
CA ASN A 3 25.97 -10.78 13.26
C ASN A 3 25.78 -9.42 12.57
N SER A 4 26.83 -8.83 11.99
CA SER A 4 26.74 -7.52 11.34
C SER A 4 26.18 -7.59 9.92
N VAL A 5 26.42 -8.70 9.21
CA VAL A 5 25.94 -8.89 7.82
C VAL A 5 24.46 -9.21 7.80
N THR A 6 24.01 -10.14 8.65
CA THR A 6 22.57 -10.46 8.79
C THR A 6 21.77 -9.28 9.31
N ALA A 7 22.27 -8.53 10.29
CA ALA A 7 21.60 -7.34 10.78
C ALA A 7 21.48 -6.23 9.72
N ARG A 8 22.49 -6.08 8.85
CA ARG A 8 22.48 -5.11 7.76
C ARG A 8 21.51 -5.53 6.65
N ALA A 9 21.51 -6.81 6.27
CA ALA A 9 20.57 -7.36 5.30
C ALA A 9 19.12 -7.24 5.78
N LEU A 10 18.85 -7.56 7.05
CA LEU A 10 17.52 -7.46 7.64
C LEU A 10 17.03 -6.00 7.68
N ARG A 11 17.91 -5.05 8.02
CA ARG A 11 17.56 -3.62 7.97
C ARG A 11 17.25 -3.19 6.53
N HIS A 12 18.08 -3.57 5.56
CA HIS A 12 17.86 -3.21 4.17
C HIS A 12 16.54 -3.79 3.63
N ALA A 13 16.31 -5.08 3.85
CA ALA A 13 15.06 -5.74 3.48
C ALA A 13 13.86 -5.11 4.21
N GLY A 14 14.00 -4.75 5.48
CA GLY A 14 12.96 -4.08 6.25
C GLY A 14 12.62 -2.68 5.75
N THR A 15 13.61 -1.90 5.33
CA THR A 15 13.42 -0.52 4.88
C THR A 15 12.75 -0.47 3.51
N TYR A 16 13.22 -1.28 2.57
CA TYR A 16 12.63 -1.37 1.24
C TYR A 16 11.32 -2.16 1.27
N GLY A 17 11.22 -3.20 2.09
CA GLY A 17 10.01 -3.97 2.29
C GLY A 17 8.89 -3.13 2.88
N LEU A 18 9.15 -2.35 3.93
CA LEU A 18 8.13 -1.46 4.48
C LEU A 18 7.73 -0.35 3.50
N ALA A 19 8.69 0.24 2.77
CA ALA A 19 8.39 1.22 1.74
C ALA A 19 7.55 0.61 0.60
N ALA A 20 7.83 -0.65 0.23
CA ALA A 20 7.08 -1.39 -0.76
C ALA A 20 5.66 -1.71 -0.29
N LEU A 21 5.46 -2.08 0.99
CA LEU A 21 4.12 -2.28 1.55
C LEU A 21 3.29 -0.98 1.54
N VAL A 22 3.88 0.15 1.93
CA VAL A 22 3.20 1.46 1.90
C VAL A 22 2.87 1.88 0.46
N THR A 23 3.79 1.65 -0.48
CA THR A 23 3.56 1.97 -1.89
C THR A 23 2.49 1.06 -2.48
N GLY A 24 2.58 -0.25 -2.22
CA GLY A 24 1.59 -1.23 -2.64
C GLY A 24 0.20 -0.90 -2.09
N LEU A 25 0.10 -0.34 -0.88
CA LEU A 25 -1.17 0.07 -0.29
C LEU A 25 -1.85 1.17 -1.10
N LEU A 26 -1.09 2.08 -1.69
CA LEU A 26 -1.59 3.13 -2.59
C LEU A 26 -1.84 2.64 -4.02
N LEU A 27 -1.19 1.55 -4.44
CA LEU A 27 -1.43 0.95 -5.75
C LEU A 27 -2.64 0.00 -5.75
N THR A 28 -3.04 -0.48 -4.57
CA THR A 28 -4.15 -1.43 -4.41
C THR A 28 -5.48 -0.84 -4.88
N PRO A 29 -5.90 0.37 -4.47
CA PRO A 29 -7.18 0.95 -4.91
C PRO A 29 -7.18 1.27 -6.41
N LEU A 30 -6.06 1.75 -6.97
CA LEU A 30 -5.89 1.90 -8.43
C LEU A 30 -6.08 0.58 -9.17
N SER A 31 -5.50 -0.50 -8.64
CA SER A 31 -5.64 -1.83 -9.23
C SER A 31 -7.08 -2.34 -9.11
N TYR A 32 -7.76 -2.05 -7.99
CA TYR A 32 -9.19 -2.31 -7.83
C TYR A 32 -10.05 -1.53 -8.82
N LEU A 33 -9.69 -0.28 -9.12
CA LEU A 33 -10.35 0.50 -10.16
C LEU A 33 -10.13 -0.11 -11.53
N ALA A 34 -8.90 -0.46 -11.90
CA ALA A 34 -8.60 -1.08 -13.18
C ALA A 34 -9.39 -2.41 -13.37
N ILE A 35 -9.44 -3.23 -12.32
CA ILE A 35 -10.22 -4.49 -12.34
C ILE A 35 -11.72 -4.21 -12.34
N GLY A 36 -12.20 -3.26 -11.54
CA GLY A 36 -13.63 -2.97 -11.41
C GLY A 36 -14.22 -2.18 -12.60
N MET A 37 -13.39 -1.48 -13.37
CA MET A 37 -13.76 -0.97 -14.70
C MET A 37 -14.11 -2.10 -15.67
N LEU A 38 -13.56 -3.32 -15.45
CA LEU A 38 -13.95 -4.53 -16.20
C LEU A 38 -15.22 -5.18 -15.63
N GLY A 39 -15.68 -4.76 -14.45
CA GLY A 39 -16.83 -5.33 -13.72
C GLY A 39 -18.02 -4.39 -13.57
N GLU A 40 -18.10 -3.33 -14.40
CA GLU A 40 -19.19 -2.34 -14.48
C GLU A 40 -19.54 -1.62 -13.16
N PHE A 41 -18.68 -0.68 -12.72
CA PHE A 41 -19.10 0.31 -11.72
C PHE A 41 -20.22 1.21 -12.26
N SER A 42 -21.13 1.67 -11.39
CA SER A 42 -22.11 2.68 -11.79
C SER A 42 -21.40 3.98 -12.20
N ALA A 43 -21.88 4.61 -13.28
CA ALA A 43 -21.27 5.84 -13.80
C ALA A 43 -21.25 6.97 -12.75
N ALA A 44 -22.27 7.05 -11.90
CA ALA A 44 -22.33 8.00 -10.79
C ALA A 44 -21.25 7.76 -9.74
N PHE A 45 -20.98 6.49 -9.36
CA PHE A 45 -19.90 6.17 -8.44
C PHE A 45 -18.54 6.52 -9.05
N ALA A 46 -18.33 6.18 -10.33
CA ALA A 46 -17.10 6.49 -11.03
C ALA A 46 -16.83 8.01 -11.07
N LEU A 47 -17.82 8.82 -11.47
CA LEU A 47 -17.67 10.26 -11.57
C LEU A 47 -17.43 10.96 -10.23
N LEU A 48 -18.06 10.49 -9.15
CA LEU A 48 -17.96 11.14 -7.83
C LEU A 48 -16.71 10.72 -7.06
N PHE A 49 -16.33 9.44 -7.11
CA PHE A 49 -15.30 8.91 -6.20
C PHE A 49 -13.95 8.66 -6.85
N VAL A 50 -13.88 8.46 -8.17
CA VAL A 50 -12.62 8.13 -8.88
C VAL A 50 -11.71 9.34 -9.05
N PRO A 51 -12.16 10.51 -9.56
CA PRO A 51 -11.29 11.67 -9.69
C PRO A 51 -10.60 12.10 -8.39
N PRO A 52 -11.31 12.25 -7.24
CA PRO A 52 -10.64 12.59 -5.99
C PRO A 52 -9.70 11.49 -5.49
N LEU A 53 -9.97 10.20 -5.78
CA LEU A 53 -9.05 9.13 -5.44
C LEU A 53 -7.75 9.27 -6.22
N ILE A 54 -7.82 9.42 -7.55
CA ILE A 54 -6.65 9.58 -8.42
C ILE A 54 -5.83 10.80 -7.98
N ALA A 55 -6.49 11.91 -7.64
CA ALA A 55 -5.82 13.10 -7.13
C ALA A 55 -5.10 12.84 -5.80
N CYS A 56 -5.75 12.14 -4.85
CA CYS A 56 -5.17 11.80 -3.55
C CYS A 56 -3.99 10.83 -3.68
N GLU A 57 -4.13 9.77 -4.46
CA GLU A 57 -3.06 8.79 -4.68
C GLU A 57 -1.91 9.38 -5.46
N GLY A 58 -2.18 10.17 -6.51
CA GLY A 58 -1.16 10.91 -7.25
C GLY A 58 -0.39 11.87 -6.35
N PHE A 59 -1.09 12.63 -5.50
CA PHE A 59 -0.46 13.52 -4.52
C PHE A 59 0.41 12.75 -3.52
N LEU A 60 -0.09 11.66 -2.95
CA LEU A 60 0.64 10.84 -1.97
C LEU A 60 1.85 10.14 -2.60
N LEU A 61 1.67 9.50 -3.77
CA LEU A 61 2.76 8.87 -4.51
C LEU A 61 3.82 9.89 -4.88
N HIS A 62 3.43 11.06 -5.40
CA HIS A 62 4.38 12.13 -5.69
C HIS A 62 5.13 12.56 -4.42
N GLN A 63 4.44 12.75 -3.29
CA GLN A 63 5.09 13.13 -2.04
C GLN A 63 6.06 12.05 -1.50
N LEU A 64 5.70 10.77 -1.64
CA LEU A 64 6.46 9.64 -1.11
C LEU A 64 7.63 9.22 -2.00
N LEU A 65 7.46 9.32 -3.33
CA LEU A 65 8.47 8.95 -4.33
C LEU A 65 9.38 10.11 -4.73
N SER A 66 8.93 11.36 -4.55
CA SER A 66 9.81 12.51 -4.74
C SER A 66 10.98 12.48 -3.76
N ARG A 67 12.09 13.06 -4.21
CA ARG A 67 13.28 13.23 -3.39
C ARG A 67 12.91 14.10 -2.20
N ALA A 68 13.28 13.68 -0.99
CA ALA A 68 13.00 14.46 0.22
C ALA A 68 13.57 15.88 0.05
N PRO A 69 12.75 16.94 0.14
CA PRO A 69 13.27 18.29 0.15
C PRO A 69 14.07 18.49 1.44
N ASP A 70 15.17 19.25 1.37
CA ASP A 70 16.02 19.53 2.53
C ASP A 70 15.32 20.43 3.59
N GLY A 71 14.11 20.92 3.29
CA GLY A 71 13.24 21.67 4.19
C GLY A 71 12.05 20.87 4.73
N GLY A 72 11.66 21.15 5.96
CA GLY A 72 10.55 20.48 6.67
C GLY A 72 9.20 20.56 5.92
N LEU A 73 8.32 19.59 6.21
CA LEU A 73 6.98 19.53 5.61
C LEU A 73 6.12 20.68 6.16
N SER A 74 5.60 21.55 5.29
CA SER A 74 4.63 22.59 5.70
C SER A 74 3.40 21.96 6.35
N LYS A 75 2.84 22.61 7.39
CA LYS A 75 1.60 22.17 8.08
C LYS A 75 0.45 21.93 7.09
N ALA A 76 0.33 22.77 6.07
CA ALA A 76 -0.68 22.62 5.03
C ALA A 76 -0.48 21.33 4.21
N LYS A 77 0.78 21.00 3.86
CA LYS A 77 1.12 19.75 3.15
C LYS A 77 0.90 18.52 4.03
N ALA A 78 1.12 18.62 5.34
CA ALA A 78 0.84 17.56 6.30
C ALA A 78 -0.67 17.29 6.40
N ALA A 79 -1.47 18.35 6.56
CA ALA A 79 -2.93 18.25 6.61
C ALA A 79 -3.51 17.66 5.32
N ALA A 80 -3.03 18.11 4.16
CA ALA A 80 -3.42 17.56 2.86
C ALA A 80 -3.07 16.06 2.77
N ALA A 81 -1.87 15.65 3.20
CA ALA A 81 -1.49 14.24 3.21
C ALA A 81 -2.37 13.39 4.13
N MET A 82 -2.70 13.89 5.33
CA MET A 82 -3.63 13.20 6.24
C MET A 82 -5.02 13.06 5.62
N ALA A 83 -5.54 14.12 5.00
CA ALA A 83 -6.83 14.08 4.32
C ALA A 83 -6.84 13.09 3.14
N SER A 84 -5.77 13.07 2.33
CA SER A 84 -5.62 12.11 1.23
C SER A 84 -5.55 10.67 1.74
N TRP A 85 -4.82 10.41 2.84
CA TRP A 85 -4.79 9.08 3.45
C TRP A 85 -6.15 8.67 4.01
N ALA A 86 -6.87 9.59 4.65
CA ALA A 86 -8.22 9.32 5.14
C ALA A 86 -9.18 8.99 3.99
N TYR A 87 -9.08 9.71 2.86
CA TYR A 87 -9.89 9.44 1.68
C TYR A 87 -9.56 8.08 1.04
N VAL A 88 -8.28 7.74 0.90
CA VAL A 88 -7.84 6.42 0.40
C VAL A 88 -8.35 5.30 1.31
N ALA A 89 -8.25 5.47 2.63
CA ALA A 89 -8.76 4.49 3.59
C ALA A 89 -10.29 4.34 3.50
N PHE A 90 -11.02 5.46 3.43
CA PHE A 90 -12.47 5.46 3.21
C PHE A 90 -12.83 4.72 1.92
N PHE A 91 -12.17 5.03 0.82
CA PHE A 91 -12.43 4.42 -0.47
C PHE A 91 -12.12 2.92 -0.48
N ALA A 92 -11.02 2.50 0.16
CA ALA A 92 -10.68 1.10 0.33
C ALA A 92 -11.78 0.35 1.12
N VAL A 93 -12.33 0.95 2.16
CA VAL A 93 -13.44 0.37 2.93
C VAL A 93 -14.72 0.27 2.11
N VAL A 94 -15.07 1.32 1.35
CA VAL A 94 -16.28 1.38 0.53
C VAL A 94 -16.23 0.41 -0.66
N ILE A 95 -15.12 0.37 -1.40
CA ILE A 95 -14.96 -0.59 -2.52
C ILE A 95 -14.88 -2.03 -2.02
N SER A 96 -14.16 -2.26 -0.92
CA SER A 96 -14.19 -3.55 -0.26
C SER A 96 -15.65 -3.88 0.09
N GLY A 97 -16.42 -2.92 0.61
CA GLY A 97 -17.86 -2.98 0.91
C GLY A 97 -18.77 -3.40 -0.25
N ALA A 98 -18.45 -2.95 -1.47
CA ALA A 98 -19.34 -3.07 -2.63
C ALA A 98 -19.22 -4.41 -3.39
N ARG A 99 -18.22 -5.25 -3.11
CA ARG A 99 -18.10 -6.57 -3.77
C ARG A 99 -18.90 -7.64 -3.01
N LEU A 100 -19.66 -8.45 -3.75
CA LEU A 100 -20.50 -9.60 -3.34
C LEU A 100 -19.80 -10.70 -2.49
N GLN A 101 -18.57 -10.50 -2.03
CA GLN A 101 -17.83 -11.45 -1.20
C GLN A 101 -18.12 -11.22 0.30
N VAL A 102 -18.61 -12.26 0.96
CA VAL A 102 -18.96 -12.24 2.39
C VAL A 102 -17.70 -12.37 3.27
N GLY A 103 -17.57 -11.51 4.28
CA GLY A 103 -16.64 -11.70 5.41
C GLY A 103 -15.15 -11.79 5.05
N TRP A 104 -14.45 -12.79 5.60
CA TRP A 104 -12.99 -12.97 5.55
C TRP A 104 -12.42 -13.17 4.14
N ALA A 105 -13.23 -13.66 3.20
CA ALA A 105 -12.80 -13.85 1.81
C ALA A 105 -12.40 -12.53 1.14
N ARG A 106 -13.10 -11.45 1.49
CA ARG A 106 -12.91 -10.10 0.97
C ARG A 106 -11.58 -9.49 1.42
N LEU A 107 -11.23 -9.69 2.69
CA LEU A 107 -9.94 -9.27 3.25
C LEU A 107 -8.79 -10.08 2.65
N GLY A 108 -9.01 -11.37 2.42
CA GLY A 108 -8.10 -12.26 1.74
C GLY A 108 -7.69 -11.79 0.34
N GLY A 109 -8.68 -11.56 -0.53
CA GLY A 109 -8.44 -11.05 -1.88
C GLY A 109 -7.79 -9.66 -1.89
N TRP A 110 -8.18 -8.78 -0.96
CA TRP A 110 -7.55 -7.47 -0.80
C TRP A 110 -6.08 -7.59 -0.37
N CYS A 111 -5.78 -8.42 0.64
CA CYS A 111 -4.41 -8.67 1.08
C CYS A 111 -3.55 -9.31 -0.02
N MET A 112 -4.13 -10.22 -0.81
CA MET A 112 -3.43 -10.82 -1.95
C MET A 112 -3.05 -9.76 -2.97
N LEU A 113 -4.00 -8.93 -3.40
CA LEU A 113 -3.72 -7.85 -4.36
C LEU A 113 -2.72 -6.85 -3.79
N TRP A 114 -2.86 -6.47 -2.52
CA TRP A 114 -1.93 -5.59 -1.83
C TRP A 114 -0.50 -6.15 -1.81
N LEU A 115 -0.34 -7.44 -1.50
CA LEU A 115 0.97 -8.09 -1.52
C LEU A 115 1.55 -8.17 -2.94
N VAL A 116 0.73 -8.41 -3.97
CA VAL A 116 1.17 -8.38 -5.37
C VAL A 116 1.65 -6.97 -5.75
N CYS A 117 0.86 -5.94 -5.48
CA CYS A 117 1.25 -4.54 -5.70
C CYS A 117 2.53 -4.18 -4.93
N SER A 118 2.68 -4.67 -3.70
CA SER A 118 3.87 -4.45 -2.88
C SER A 118 5.10 -5.15 -3.44
N ALA A 119 4.95 -6.39 -3.93
CA ALA A 119 6.03 -7.15 -4.56
C ALA A 119 6.53 -6.46 -5.84
N LEU A 120 5.62 -5.87 -6.63
CA LEU A 120 5.96 -5.09 -7.82
C LEU A 120 6.60 -3.73 -7.47
N ALA A 121 6.18 -3.10 -6.38
CA ALA A 121 6.75 -1.84 -5.91
C ALA A 121 8.19 -2.01 -5.38
N TYR A 122 8.53 -3.18 -4.84
CA TYR A 122 9.85 -3.45 -4.28
C TYR A 122 11.02 -3.21 -5.26
N PRO A 123 11.08 -3.85 -6.46
CA PRO A 123 12.17 -3.61 -7.40
C PRO A 123 12.18 -2.17 -7.92
N MET A 124 11.01 -1.54 -8.10
CA MET A 124 10.90 -0.14 -8.50
C MET A 124 11.57 0.79 -7.46
N LEU A 125 11.32 0.56 -6.18
CA LEU A 125 11.92 1.33 -5.09
C LEU A 125 13.41 1.05 -4.92
N ALA A 126 13.81 -0.22 -5.03
CA ALA A 126 15.20 -0.64 -4.88
C ALA A 126 16.10 -0.13 -6.02
N LEU A 127 15.60 -0.14 -7.25
CA LEU A 127 16.40 0.19 -8.44
C LEU A 127 16.24 1.65 -8.86
N TRP A 128 15.01 2.17 -8.93
CA TRP A 128 14.72 3.46 -9.60
C TRP A 128 14.47 4.58 -8.59
N CYS A 129 13.82 4.28 -7.47
CA CYS A 129 13.44 5.29 -6.46
C CYS A 129 14.24 5.18 -5.15
N ARG A 130 15.51 4.77 -5.21
CA ARG A 130 16.37 4.60 -4.01
C ARG A 130 16.50 5.84 -3.11
N ASN A 131 16.33 7.03 -3.70
CA ASN A 131 16.43 8.32 -3.01
C ASN A 131 15.07 8.92 -2.61
N ALA A 132 13.97 8.16 -2.80
CA ALA A 132 12.64 8.58 -2.43
C ALA A 132 12.55 8.95 -0.95
N SER A 133 11.71 9.94 -0.64
CA SER A 133 11.48 10.39 0.74
C SER A 133 10.98 9.24 1.63
N LEU A 134 10.17 8.34 1.08
CA LEU A 134 9.67 7.15 1.77
C LEU A 134 10.81 6.20 2.18
N VAL A 135 11.73 5.89 1.26
CA VAL A 135 12.88 4.99 1.54
C VAL A 135 13.79 5.59 2.61
N ARG A 136 14.01 6.92 2.58
CA ARG A 136 14.77 7.62 3.62
C ARG A 136 14.06 7.60 4.97
N ARG A 137 12.74 7.81 5.00
CA ARG A 137 11.93 7.76 6.23
C ARG A 137 11.92 6.37 6.84
N THR A 138 11.73 5.32 6.05
CA THR A 138 11.77 3.94 6.55
C THR A 138 13.19 3.57 7.00
N ALA A 139 14.23 4.04 6.30
CA ALA A 139 15.63 3.85 6.72
C ALA A 139 15.98 4.52 8.06
N GLY A 140 15.40 5.69 8.35
CA GLY A 140 15.56 6.37 9.64
C GLY A 140 14.83 5.68 10.79
N TRP A 141 13.89 4.79 10.51
CA TRP A 141 13.05 4.17 11.53
C TRP A 141 13.65 2.84 12.04
N ARG A 142 14.13 2.83 13.29
CA ARG A 142 14.75 1.65 13.94
C ARG A 142 13.86 0.39 13.91
N HIS A 143 12.55 0.57 13.94
CA HIS A 143 11.58 -0.53 14.00
C HIS A 143 11.04 -0.96 12.63
N ALA A 144 11.46 -0.31 11.53
CA ALA A 144 11.03 -0.66 10.18
C ALA A 144 11.10 -2.16 9.83
N PRO A 145 12.19 -2.92 10.13
CA PRO A 145 12.21 -4.35 9.82
C PRO A 145 11.20 -5.17 10.61
N TRP A 146 10.94 -4.82 11.87
CA TRP A 146 9.94 -5.51 12.67
C TRP A 146 8.53 -5.21 12.18
N VAL A 147 8.24 -3.94 11.88
CA VAL A 147 6.94 -3.51 11.35
C VAL A 147 6.68 -4.17 9.99
N PHE A 148 7.69 -4.20 9.11
CA PHE A 148 7.63 -4.94 7.86
C PHE A 148 7.25 -6.41 8.09
N LEU A 149 7.99 -7.12 8.95
CA LEU A 149 7.73 -8.53 9.23
C LEU A 149 6.34 -8.76 9.81
N CYS A 150 5.90 -7.93 10.76
CA CYS A 150 4.57 -8.06 11.36
C CYS A 150 3.46 -7.85 10.32
N VAL A 151 3.53 -6.77 9.55
CA VAL A 151 2.51 -6.42 8.55
C VAL A 151 2.51 -7.43 7.40
N PHE A 152 3.69 -7.83 6.92
CA PHE A 152 3.84 -8.84 5.89
C PHE A 152 3.28 -10.19 6.35
N SER A 153 3.64 -10.64 7.57
CA SER A 153 3.15 -11.91 8.12
C SER A 153 1.63 -11.92 8.28
N MET A 154 1.05 -10.81 8.76
CA MET A 154 -0.40 -10.65 8.86
C MET A 154 -1.07 -10.75 7.49
N ALA A 155 -0.59 -10.00 6.50
CA ALA A 155 -1.16 -10.02 5.15
C ALA A 155 -0.98 -11.37 4.45
N ALA A 156 0.19 -12.01 4.61
CA ALA A 156 0.47 -13.32 4.06
C ALA A 156 -0.40 -14.41 4.71
N GLY A 157 -0.61 -14.33 6.02
CA GLY A 157 -1.53 -15.23 6.74
C GLY A 157 -2.97 -15.10 6.23
N MET A 158 -3.46 -13.88 6.02
CA MET A 158 -4.80 -13.65 5.44
C MET A 158 -4.90 -14.16 4.00
N CYS A 159 -3.85 -14.00 3.20
CA CYS A 159 -3.79 -14.53 1.83
C CYS A 159 -3.79 -16.07 1.81
N LEU A 160 -2.98 -16.71 2.66
CA LEU A 160 -2.96 -18.17 2.79
C LEU A 160 -4.30 -18.71 3.26
N HIS A 161 -4.91 -18.07 4.26
CA HIS A 161 -6.25 -18.43 4.73
C HIS A 161 -7.27 -18.34 3.59
N TYR A 162 -7.21 -17.29 2.77
CA TYR A 162 -8.09 -17.12 1.60
C TYR A 162 -7.93 -18.22 0.55
N LEU A 163 -6.70 -18.62 0.24
CA LEU A 163 -6.41 -19.64 -0.77
C LEU A 163 -6.83 -21.05 -0.33
N VAL A 164 -6.77 -21.33 0.98
CA VAL A 164 -7.06 -22.67 1.53
C VAL A 164 -8.51 -22.80 2.00
N THR A 165 -9.19 -21.69 2.28
CA THR A 165 -10.61 -21.73 2.69
C THR A 165 -11.53 -21.81 1.47
N PRO A 166 -12.41 -22.83 1.37
CA PRO A 166 -13.37 -22.92 0.28
C PRO A 166 -14.27 -21.69 0.27
N GLN A 167 -14.30 -21.00 -0.87
CA GLN A 167 -15.08 -19.79 -1.08
C GLN A 167 -16.57 -20.17 -1.12
N ARG A 168 -17.28 -19.97 -0.01
CA ARG A 168 -18.74 -20.08 0.01
C ARG A 168 -19.31 -18.79 -0.57
N PHE A 169 -19.73 -18.84 -1.82
CA PHE A 169 -20.54 -17.79 -2.42
C PHE A 169 -21.98 -17.95 -1.90
N PRO A 170 -22.64 -16.89 -1.39
CA PRO A 170 -24.07 -16.91 -1.14
C PRO A 170 -24.85 -17.01 -2.46
#